data_AF-A0A0G1LR08-F1
#
_entry.id   AF-A0A0G1LR08-F1
#
_cell.length_a   1.000
_cell.length_b   1.000
_cell.length_c   1.000
_cell.angle_alpha   90.00
_cell.angle_beta   90.00
_cell.angle_gamma   90.00
#
_symmetry.space_group_name_H-M   'P 1'
#
loop_
_entity.id
_entity.type
_entity.pdbx_description
1 polymer ?
#
loop_
_entity_poly.entity_id
_entity_poly.type
_entity_poly.pdbx_seq_one_letter_code
_entity_poly.pdbx_strand_id
1 'polypeptide(L)'
;MLQTLYNESVKLAHLIAIVSFFTIFTVLVVSPITLYAQQTPSTFDTAKQAYIATLNTYREKEQQFSVAHEQYLQLQTLALLDVAVAASRNVQLARIGTLTSYFQTLLTYISDLKGLDLTKRAEQQTKIQQILDDLNVQKLLVDAAQDRVALDVASTQFSERQTPLLSTAYMTLALSKIAAMQYAIDQLRIVSTQLRADIDQQTIDVSKKTEKLRGFDELQRTMDIADVFMKKTDEQLGFSTNQTPMSLSTYVRIIDGLNAVYSKVLQAESFVKELAQ
;
A
#
# COMPACT_ATOMS: atom_id res chain seq x y z
N MET A 1 1.04 -15.39 28.43
CA MET A 1 2.30 -15.17 27.69
C MET A 1 2.23 -15.81 26.30
N LEU A 2 2.24 -17.13 26.18
CA LEU A 2 2.15 -17.79 24.86
C LEU A 2 0.74 -17.66 24.24
N GLN A 3 -0.28 -17.60 25.09
CA GLN A 3 -1.65 -17.23 24.72
C GLN A 3 -1.79 -15.76 24.28
N THR A 4 -0.88 -14.88 24.72
CA THR A 4 -0.83 -13.46 24.31
C THR A 4 -0.21 -13.32 22.92
N LEU A 5 0.87 -14.06 22.65
CA LEU A 5 1.49 -14.18 21.31
C LEU A 5 0.55 -14.85 20.30
N TYR A 6 -0.22 -15.85 20.73
CA TYR A 6 -1.28 -16.48 19.93
C TYR A 6 -2.44 -15.52 19.60
N ASN A 7 -2.85 -14.66 20.54
CA ASN A 7 -3.88 -13.66 20.27
C ASN A 7 -3.39 -12.54 19.33
N GLU A 8 -2.08 -12.27 19.25
CA GLU A 8 -1.52 -11.35 18.25
C GLU A 8 -1.49 -11.94 16.83
N SER A 9 -1.28 -13.26 16.67
CA SER A 9 -1.25 -13.90 15.34
C SER A 9 -2.63 -13.90 14.65
N VAL A 10 -3.73 -14.03 15.41
CA VAL A 10 -5.11 -13.93 14.89
C VAL A 10 -5.45 -12.52 14.38
N LYS A 11 -4.93 -11.47 15.02
CA LYS A 11 -5.08 -10.08 14.54
C LYS A 11 -4.26 -9.81 13.27
N LEU A 12 -3.17 -10.54 13.06
CA LEU A 12 -2.33 -10.49 11.87
C LEU A 12 -2.95 -11.21 10.66
N ALA A 13 -3.76 -12.25 10.88
CA ALA A 13 -4.52 -12.92 9.82
C ALA A 13 -5.48 -11.96 9.07
N HIS A 14 -5.99 -10.93 9.76
CA HIS A 14 -6.76 -9.85 9.13
C HIS A 14 -5.90 -8.92 8.27
N LEU A 15 -4.62 -8.72 8.62
CA LEU A 15 -3.67 -7.94 7.83
C LEU A 15 -3.30 -8.68 6.53
N ILE A 16 -3.18 -10.02 6.60
CA ILE A 16 -2.90 -10.89 5.44
C ILE A 16 -4.10 -10.92 4.47
N ALA A 17 -5.33 -10.92 4.99
CA ALA A 17 -6.56 -10.85 4.18
C ALA A 17 -6.65 -9.55 3.35
N ILE A 18 -6.17 -8.43 3.90
CA ILE A 18 -6.13 -7.12 3.22
C ILE A 18 -5.10 -7.11 2.07
N VAL A 19 -3.99 -7.84 2.20
CA VAL A 19 -2.95 -7.94 1.16
C VAL A 19 -3.40 -8.84 -0.01
N SER A 20 -4.18 -9.89 0.24
CA SER A 20 -4.80 -10.71 -0.83
C SER A 20 -5.86 -9.96 -1.64
N PHE A 21 -6.47 -8.91 -1.08
CA PHE A 21 -7.38 -8.03 -1.83
C PHE A 21 -6.61 -7.09 -2.78
N PHE A 22 -5.33 -6.82 -2.50
CA PHE A 22 -4.47 -5.92 -3.29
C PHE A 22 -4.04 -6.52 -4.65
N THR A 23 -4.00 -7.85 -4.75
CA THR A 23 -3.67 -8.58 -6.00
C THR A 23 -4.80 -8.59 -7.03
N ILE A 24 -6.05 -8.36 -6.63
CA ILE A 24 -7.21 -8.39 -7.55
C ILE A 24 -7.44 -6.99 -8.18
N PHE A 25 -7.08 -5.91 -7.50
CA PHE A 25 -7.38 -4.55 -7.97
C PHE A 25 -6.29 -3.91 -8.84
N THR A 26 -5.06 -4.42 -8.81
CA THR A 26 -3.96 -3.95 -9.68
C THR A 26 -4.08 -4.45 -11.13
N VAL A 27 -4.91 -5.46 -11.38
CA VAL A 27 -5.13 -6.04 -12.72
C VAL A 27 -6.13 -5.21 -13.56
N LEU A 28 -6.92 -4.32 -12.96
CA LEU A 28 -8.04 -3.66 -13.64
C LEU A 28 -7.74 -2.28 -14.27
N VAL A 29 -6.52 -1.73 -14.14
CA VAL A 29 -6.18 -0.41 -14.71
C VAL A 29 -5.15 -0.49 -15.85
N VAL A 30 -4.73 -1.70 -16.27
CA VAL A 30 -3.81 -1.85 -17.41
C VAL A 30 -4.53 -2.60 -18.54
N SER A 31 -5.16 -1.85 -19.44
CA SER A 31 -5.47 -2.35 -20.79
C SER A 31 -4.36 -1.93 -21.77
N PRO A 32 -4.12 -2.71 -22.83
CA PRO A 32 -2.78 -2.96 -23.34
C PRO A 32 -2.45 -2.10 -24.54
N ILE A 33 -1.51 -1.18 -24.38
CA ILE A 33 -0.63 -0.76 -25.49
C ILE A 33 0.79 -0.75 -24.94
N THR A 34 1.45 -1.89 -25.03
CA THR A 34 2.92 -1.90 -25.11
C THR A 34 3.32 -3.15 -25.88
N LEU A 35 3.81 -2.88 -27.09
CA LEU A 35 4.63 -3.80 -27.87
C LEU A 35 5.67 -4.49 -26.97
N TYR A 36 5.96 -5.75 -27.31
CA TYR A 36 7.05 -6.58 -26.85
C TYR A 36 8.35 -5.81 -26.53
N ALA A 37 8.46 -5.32 -25.30
CA ALA A 37 9.74 -5.06 -24.67
C ALA A 37 9.94 -6.18 -23.65
N GLN A 38 11.08 -6.87 -23.71
CA GLN A 38 11.51 -7.73 -22.59
C GLN A 38 11.51 -6.86 -21.33
N GLN A 39 10.50 -7.04 -20.48
CA GLN A 39 10.38 -6.32 -19.23
C GLN A 39 11.46 -6.85 -18.29
N THR A 40 12.55 -6.11 -18.12
CA THR A 40 13.40 -6.26 -16.94
C THR A 40 12.51 -6.08 -15.71
N PRO A 41 12.58 -6.97 -14.69
CA PRO A 41 11.79 -6.84 -13.48
C PRO A 41 11.96 -5.43 -12.92
N SER A 42 10.86 -4.75 -12.61
CA SER A 42 10.97 -3.44 -11.98
C SER A 42 11.66 -3.57 -10.61
N THR A 43 12.23 -2.48 -10.12
CA THR A 43 12.75 -2.36 -8.74
C THR A 43 11.69 -2.79 -7.72
N PHE A 44 10.43 -2.42 -7.97
CA PHE A 44 9.27 -2.82 -7.18
C PHE A 44 9.00 -4.33 -7.22
N ASP A 45 9.06 -4.97 -8.39
CA ASP A 45 8.85 -6.42 -8.51
C ASP A 45 9.91 -7.20 -7.72
N THR A 46 11.15 -6.74 -7.77
CA THR A 46 12.26 -7.33 -6.99
C THR A 46 12.00 -7.20 -5.49
N ALA A 47 11.60 -6.01 -5.01
CA ALA A 47 11.27 -5.79 -3.60
C ALA A 47 10.07 -6.65 -3.14
N LYS A 48 9.03 -6.77 -3.98
CA LYS A 48 7.87 -7.62 -3.73
C LYS A 48 8.24 -9.10 -3.60
N GLN A 49 9.12 -9.61 -4.47
CA GLN A 49 9.59 -11.00 -4.37
C GLN A 49 10.39 -11.23 -3.09
N ALA A 50 11.24 -10.28 -2.70
CA ALA A 50 11.96 -10.33 -1.42
C ALA A 50 10.98 -10.38 -0.23
N TYR A 51 9.93 -9.56 -0.25
CA TYR A 51 8.86 -9.61 0.76
C TYR A 51 8.20 -11.00 0.83
N ILE A 52 7.79 -11.56 -0.30
CA ILE A 52 7.17 -12.89 -0.36
C ILE A 52 8.10 -13.97 0.23
N ALA A 53 9.39 -13.94 -0.09
CA ALA A 53 10.36 -14.88 0.46
C ALA A 53 10.48 -14.76 1.99
N THR A 54 10.56 -13.53 2.51
CA THR A 54 10.61 -13.29 3.96
C THR A 54 9.31 -13.71 4.67
N LEU A 55 8.15 -13.51 4.05
CA LEU A 55 6.86 -13.94 4.59
C LEU A 55 6.76 -15.47 4.70
N ASN A 56 7.25 -16.19 3.70
CA ASN A 56 7.30 -17.66 3.74
C ASN A 56 8.23 -18.14 4.87
N THR A 57 9.38 -17.48 5.04
CA THR A 57 10.30 -17.76 6.15
C THR A 57 9.61 -17.53 7.51
N TYR A 58 8.88 -16.41 7.65
CA TYR A 58 8.13 -16.12 8.87
C TYR A 58 7.09 -17.21 9.18
N ARG A 59 6.31 -17.65 8.19
CA ARG A 59 5.31 -18.72 8.36
C ARG A 59 5.95 -20.04 8.81
N GLU A 60 7.09 -20.39 8.23
CA GLU A 60 7.86 -21.57 8.65
C GLU A 60 8.30 -21.44 10.12
N LYS A 61 8.83 -20.28 10.53
CA LYS A 61 9.27 -20.03 11.92
C LYS A 61 8.12 -19.98 12.90
N GLU A 62 6.97 -19.47 12.50
CA GLU A 62 5.74 -19.49 13.30
C GLU A 62 5.26 -20.93 13.56
N GLN A 63 5.30 -21.80 12.54
CA GLN A 63 4.99 -23.22 12.71
C GLN A 63 5.98 -23.92 13.65
N GLN A 64 7.29 -23.67 13.48
CA GLN A 64 8.33 -24.23 14.36
C GLN A 64 8.14 -23.79 15.81
N PHE A 65 7.83 -22.52 16.03
CA PHE A 65 7.51 -21.99 17.35
C PHE A 65 6.27 -22.64 17.95
N SER A 66 5.19 -22.81 17.18
CA SER A 66 3.96 -23.46 17.66
C SER A 66 4.25 -24.88 18.16
N VAL A 67 5.03 -25.67 17.42
CA VAL A 67 5.42 -27.03 17.80
C VAL A 67 6.28 -27.03 19.07
N ALA A 68 7.34 -26.21 19.11
CA ALA A 68 8.22 -26.12 20.27
C ALA A 68 7.48 -25.69 21.53
N HIS A 69 6.56 -24.74 21.37
CA HIS A 69 5.69 -24.26 22.45
C HIS A 69 4.77 -25.35 22.98
N GLU A 70 4.10 -26.10 22.09
CA GLU A 70 3.21 -27.19 22.50
C GLU A 70 3.97 -28.30 23.23
N GLN A 71 5.14 -28.70 22.72
CA GLN A 71 6.01 -29.68 23.37
C GLN A 71 6.43 -29.23 24.77
N TYR A 72 6.79 -27.97 24.93
CA TYR A 72 7.11 -27.40 26.23
C TYR A 72 5.90 -27.44 27.19
N LEU A 73 4.70 -27.09 26.73
CA LEU A 73 3.50 -27.14 27.58
C LEU A 73 3.16 -28.55 28.06
N GLN A 74 3.40 -29.56 27.23
CA GLN A 74 3.11 -30.96 27.55
C GLN A 74 4.09 -31.57 28.58
N LEU A 75 5.39 -31.27 28.45
CA LEU A 75 6.44 -31.97 29.20
C LEU A 75 7.16 -31.10 30.24
N GLN A 76 7.14 -29.77 30.07
CA GLN A 76 7.63 -28.76 31.03
C GLN A 76 9.07 -28.96 31.52
N THR A 77 9.97 -29.49 30.67
CA THR A 77 11.39 -29.67 31.00
C THR A 77 12.21 -28.42 30.66
N LEU A 78 13.36 -28.24 31.34
CA LEU A 78 14.29 -27.14 31.06
C LEU A 78 14.83 -27.18 29.62
N ALA A 79 15.16 -28.37 29.10
CA ALA A 79 15.61 -28.52 27.73
C ALA A 79 14.54 -28.05 26.71
N LEU A 80 13.27 -28.33 26.96
CA LEU A 80 12.18 -27.89 26.09
C LEU A 80 11.87 -26.39 26.25
N LEU A 81 12.11 -25.84 27.44
CA LEU A 81 12.05 -24.38 27.64
C LEU A 81 13.08 -23.68 26.75
N ASP A 82 14.33 -24.16 26.72
CA ASP A 82 15.39 -23.57 25.91
C ASP A 82 15.06 -23.64 24.41
N VAL A 83 14.51 -24.77 23.95
CA VAL A 83 14.03 -24.93 22.56
C VAL A 83 12.89 -23.95 22.25
N ALA A 84 11.92 -23.80 23.14
CA ALA A 84 10.81 -22.86 22.96
C ALA A 84 11.27 -21.39 22.97
N VAL A 85 12.26 -21.04 23.81
CA VAL A 85 12.88 -19.70 23.86
C VAL A 85 13.61 -19.41 22.55
N ALA A 86 14.42 -20.36 22.06
CA ALA A 86 15.12 -20.21 20.78
C ALA A 86 14.13 -20.07 19.60
N ALA A 87 13.06 -20.87 19.58
CA ALA A 87 12.02 -20.77 18.55
C ALA A 87 11.26 -19.43 18.63
N SER A 88 10.99 -18.93 19.83
CA SER A 88 10.37 -17.61 20.07
C SER A 88 11.24 -16.48 19.51
N ARG A 89 12.55 -16.52 19.77
CA ARG A 89 13.50 -15.56 19.19
C ARG A 89 13.49 -15.60 17.66
N ASN A 90 13.54 -16.79 17.08
CA ASN A 90 13.56 -16.97 15.62
C ASN A 90 12.29 -16.43 14.94
N VAL A 91 11.10 -16.65 15.54
CA VAL A 91 9.85 -16.09 14.97
C VAL A 91 9.81 -14.57 15.09
N GLN A 92 10.31 -13.99 16.19
CA GLN A 92 10.41 -12.53 16.33
C GLN A 92 11.36 -11.92 15.29
N LEU A 93 12.54 -12.51 15.08
CA LEU A 93 13.48 -12.06 14.04
C LEU A 93 12.88 -12.18 12.63
N ALA A 94 12.18 -13.26 12.34
CA ALA A 94 11.52 -13.45 11.05
C ALA A 94 10.35 -12.45 10.84
N ARG A 95 9.60 -12.13 11.91
CA ARG A 95 8.55 -11.09 11.89
C ARG A 95 9.15 -9.74 11.54
N ILE A 96 10.25 -9.37 12.20
CA ILE A 96 10.96 -8.10 11.94
C ILE A 96 11.47 -8.07 10.49
N GLY A 97 12.13 -9.14 10.03
CA GLY A 97 12.61 -9.22 8.64
C GLY A 97 11.51 -9.08 7.60
N THR A 98 10.33 -9.65 7.85
CA THR A 98 9.14 -9.53 6.99
C THR A 98 8.59 -8.10 6.97
N LEU A 99 8.58 -7.43 8.12
CA LEU A 99 8.15 -6.03 8.19
C LEU A 99 9.15 -5.10 7.51
N THR A 100 10.45 -5.33 7.70
CA THR A 100 11.52 -4.59 7.03
C THR A 100 11.36 -4.68 5.51
N SER A 101 11.18 -5.89 4.95
CA SER A 101 11.00 -6.07 3.50
C SER A 101 9.69 -5.46 3.00
N TYR A 102 8.61 -5.52 3.80
CA TYR A 102 7.35 -4.85 3.48
C TYR A 102 7.51 -3.32 3.40
N PHE A 103 8.14 -2.69 4.39
CA PHE A 103 8.34 -1.23 4.38
C PHE A 103 9.37 -0.79 3.32
N GLN A 104 10.38 -1.60 3.01
CA GLN A 104 11.24 -1.36 1.86
C GLN A 104 10.46 -1.40 0.54
N THR A 105 9.54 -2.35 0.38
CA THR A 105 8.66 -2.43 -0.79
C THR A 105 7.77 -1.18 -0.89
N LEU A 106 7.21 -0.72 0.23
CA LEU A 106 6.44 0.53 0.29
C LEU A 106 7.31 1.75 -0.06
N LEU A 107 8.57 1.78 0.38
CA LEU A 107 9.52 2.85 0.08
C LEU A 107 9.85 2.91 -1.42
N THR A 108 10.14 1.77 -2.04
CA THR A 108 10.37 1.69 -3.49
C THR A 108 9.12 2.14 -4.23
N TYR A 109 7.95 1.63 -3.84
CA TYR A 109 6.69 1.97 -4.49
C TYR A 109 6.41 3.47 -4.44
N ILE A 110 6.50 4.10 -3.27
CA ILE A 110 6.21 5.53 -3.13
C ILE A 110 7.21 6.43 -3.85
N SER A 111 8.45 5.97 -4.02
CA SER A 111 9.49 6.70 -4.75
C SER A 111 9.17 6.80 -6.24
N ASP A 112 8.63 5.71 -6.80
CA ASP A 112 8.31 5.57 -8.22
C ASP A 112 6.91 6.09 -8.58
N LEU A 113 6.08 6.47 -7.60
CA LEU A 113 4.73 6.97 -7.83
C LEU A 113 4.71 8.31 -8.59
N LYS A 114 3.98 8.32 -9.71
CA LYS A 114 3.60 9.53 -10.44
C LYS A 114 2.29 10.10 -9.89
N GLY A 115 2.08 11.41 -10.03
CA GLY A 115 0.87 12.10 -9.56
C GLY A 115 0.83 12.37 -8.05
N LEU A 116 1.86 11.96 -7.29
CA LEU A 116 2.00 12.33 -5.88
C LEU A 116 2.81 13.62 -5.73
N ASP A 117 2.27 14.57 -4.97
CA ASP A 117 2.97 15.79 -4.54
C ASP A 117 4.33 15.47 -3.92
N LEU A 118 5.35 16.25 -4.29
CA LEU A 118 6.73 16.00 -3.88
C LEU A 118 6.94 16.15 -2.37
N THR A 119 6.22 17.08 -1.74
CA THR A 119 6.29 17.31 -0.29
C THR A 119 5.68 16.12 0.45
N LYS A 120 4.45 15.71 0.09
CA LYS A 120 3.78 14.53 0.67
C LYS A 120 4.63 13.26 0.49
N ARG A 121 5.32 13.11 -0.66
CA ARG A 121 6.22 11.99 -0.93
C ARG A 121 7.41 11.99 0.02
N ALA A 122 8.13 13.10 0.13
CA ALA A 122 9.33 13.22 0.95
C ALA A 122 9.01 13.01 2.45
N GLU A 123 7.90 13.57 2.93
CA GLU A 123 7.41 13.35 4.30
C GLU A 123 7.13 11.88 4.57
N GLN A 124 6.43 11.20 3.66
CA GLN A 124 6.09 9.80 3.84
C GLN A 124 7.31 8.88 3.71
N GLN A 125 8.24 9.16 2.80
CA GLN A 125 9.53 8.47 2.72
C GLN A 125 10.31 8.58 4.03
N THR A 126 10.33 9.78 4.63
CA THR A 126 10.97 10.01 5.94
C THR A 126 10.34 9.15 7.03
N LYS A 127 8.99 9.09 7.09
CA LYS A 127 8.28 8.23 8.05
C LYS A 127 8.57 6.75 7.84
N ILE A 128 8.62 6.29 6.59
CA ILE A 128 8.99 4.90 6.28
C ILE A 128 10.43 4.61 6.72
N GLN A 129 11.37 5.53 6.48
CA GLN A 129 12.76 5.36 6.92
C GLN A 129 12.87 5.26 8.43
N GLN A 130 12.16 6.11 9.19
CA GLN A 130 12.09 6.02 10.64
C GLN A 130 11.59 4.65 11.12
N ILE A 131 10.57 4.10 10.45
CA ILE A 131 10.07 2.75 10.74
C ILE A 131 11.14 1.68 10.46
N LEU A 132 11.89 1.80 9.37
CA LEU A 132 12.98 0.87 9.04
C LEU A 132 14.10 0.92 10.08
N ASP A 133 14.46 2.11 10.55
CA ASP A 133 15.46 2.31 11.59
C ASP A 133 14.98 1.73 12.93
N ASP A 134 13.72 1.98 13.31
CA ASP A 134 13.07 1.40 14.50
C ASP A 134 13.06 -0.15 14.45
N LEU A 135 12.72 -0.73 13.28
CA LEU A 135 12.75 -2.18 13.09
C LEU A 135 14.17 -2.75 13.20
N ASN A 136 15.19 -2.02 12.75
CA ASN A 136 16.58 -2.42 12.91
C ASN A 136 17.02 -2.39 14.38
N VAL A 137 16.64 -1.35 15.14
CA VAL A 137 16.86 -1.31 16.60
C VAL A 137 16.19 -2.50 17.28
N GLN A 138 14.94 -2.80 16.91
CA GLN A 138 14.22 -3.94 17.47
C GLN A 138 14.90 -5.27 17.12
N LYS A 139 15.41 -5.42 15.90
CA LYS A 139 16.17 -6.61 15.50
C LYS A 139 17.36 -6.83 16.44
N LEU A 140 18.14 -5.78 16.71
CA LEU A 140 19.29 -5.85 17.61
C LEU A 140 18.89 -6.22 19.04
N LEU A 141 17.76 -5.72 19.54
CA LEU A 141 17.23 -6.07 20.86
C LEU A 141 16.83 -7.55 20.95
N VAL A 142 16.12 -8.07 19.95
CA VAL A 142 15.76 -9.50 19.88
C VAL A 142 17.01 -10.36 19.70
N ASP A 143 18.01 -9.89 18.95
CA ASP A 143 19.28 -10.60 18.77
C ASP A 143 20.13 -10.66 20.06
N ALA A 144 20.02 -9.66 20.92
CA ALA A 144 20.69 -9.63 22.21
C ALA A 144 19.95 -10.44 23.30
N ALA A 145 18.66 -10.77 23.08
CA ALA A 145 17.85 -11.48 24.05
C ALA A 145 18.24 -12.97 24.13
N GLN A 146 18.88 -13.36 25.24
CA GLN A 146 19.34 -14.74 25.48
C GLN A 146 18.37 -15.58 26.30
N ASP A 147 17.47 -14.93 27.04
CA ASP A 147 16.52 -15.59 27.92
C ASP A 147 15.08 -15.14 27.68
N ARG A 148 14.16 -15.83 28.36
CA ARG A 148 12.73 -15.57 28.28
C ARG A 148 12.34 -14.15 28.71
N VAL A 149 12.99 -13.61 29.74
CA VAL A 149 12.64 -12.29 30.29
C VAL A 149 13.06 -11.20 29.31
N ALA A 150 14.25 -11.30 28.76
CA ALA A 150 14.74 -10.38 27.73
C ALA A 150 13.85 -10.40 26.47
N LEU A 151 13.39 -11.59 26.04
CA LEU A 151 12.47 -11.71 24.90
C LEU A 151 11.09 -11.11 25.18
N ASP A 152 10.60 -11.18 26.43
CA ASP A 152 9.32 -10.60 26.82
C ASP A 152 9.38 -9.07 26.85
N VAL A 153 10.50 -8.52 27.33
CA VAL A 153 10.80 -7.07 27.25
C VAL A 153 10.85 -6.61 25.80
N ALA A 154 11.59 -7.32 24.93
CA ALA A 154 11.65 -7.01 23.51
C ALA A 154 10.26 -7.07 22.85
N SER A 155 9.46 -8.09 23.15
CA SER A 155 8.10 -8.21 22.62
C SER A 155 7.19 -7.06 23.08
N THR A 156 7.28 -6.66 24.34
CA THR A 156 6.49 -5.56 24.90
C THR A 156 6.83 -4.24 24.19
N GLN A 157 8.13 -3.94 24.03
CA GLN A 157 8.60 -2.76 23.30
C GLN A 157 8.16 -2.77 21.83
N PHE A 158 8.10 -3.95 21.20
CA PHE A 158 7.60 -4.07 19.84
C PHE A 158 6.10 -3.74 19.73
N SER A 159 5.28 -4.19 20.68
CA SER A 159 3.84 -3.92 20.66
C SER A 159 3.52 -2.43 20.72
N GLU A 160 4.35 -1.61 21.38
CA GLU A 160 4.23 -0.14 21.38
C GLU A 160 4.40 0.48 19.98
N ARG A 161 5.14 -0.19 19.08
CA ARG A 161 5.37 0.25 17.69
C ARG A 161 4.27 -0.15 16.73
N GLN A 162 3.28 -0.94 17.16
CA GLN A 162 2.21 -1.43 16.28
C GLN A 162 1.41 -0.29 15.64
N THR A 163 1.04 0.73 16.41
CA THR A 163 0.25 1.86 15.89
C THR A 163 1.01 2.68 14.85
N PRO A 164 2.28 3.11 15.08
CA PRO A 164 3.11 3.74 14.05
C PRO A 164 3.26 2.89 12.78
N LEU A 165 3.52 1.59 12.92
CA LEU A 165 3.67 0.67 11.77
C LEU A 165 2.39 0.68 10.91
N LEU A 166 1.23 0.43 11.52
CA LEU A 166 -0.04 0.40 10.81
C LEU A 166 -0.39 1.75 10.19
N SER A 167 -0.19 2.83 10.93
CA SER A 167 -0.48 4.19 10.47
C SER A 167 0.36 4.55 9.24
N THR A 168 1.67 4.32 9.29
CA THR A 168 2.57 4.58 8.16
C THR A 168 2.18 3.71 6.96
N ALA A 169 1.86 2.42 7.16
CA ALA A 169 1.42 1.55 6.08
C ALA A 169 0.13 2.06 5.42
N TYR A 170 -0.92 2.32 6.19
CA TYR A 170 -2.20 2.80 5.65
C TYR A 170 -2.09 4.17 4.98
N MET A 171 -1.25 5.05 5.50
CA MET A 171 -0.99 6.36 4.89
C MET A 171 -0.30 6.19 3.54
N THR A 172 0.74 5.35 3.44
CA THR A 172 1.39 5.05 2.15
C THR A 172 0.40 4.47 1.14
N LEU A 173 -0.46 3.55 1.57
CA LEU A 173 -1.46 2.95 0.71
C LEU A 173 -2.49 3.99 0.23
N ALA A 174 -2.99 4.84 1.11
CA ALA A 174 -3.92 5.93 0.75
C ALA A 174 -3.29 6.89 -0.26
N LEU A 175 -2.08 7.39 0.04
CA LEU A 175 -1.33 8.27 -0.86
C LEU A 175 -1.10 7.63 -2.23
N SER A 176 -0.85 6.32 -2.29
CA SER A 176 -0.67 5.63 -3.56
C SER A 176 -1.92 5.59 -4.43
N LYS A 177 -3.10 5.44 -3.82
CA LYS A 177 -4.37 5.42 -4.54
C LYS A 177 -4.75 6.82 -5.01
N ILE A 178 -4.52 7.83 -4.18
CA ILE A 178 -4.67 9.24 -4.54
C ILE A 178 -3.75 9.57 -5.72
N ALA A 179 -2.46 9.23 -5.63
CA ALA A 179 -1.48 9.49 -6.70
C ALA A 179 -1.88 8.83 -8.04
N ALA A 180 -2.36 7.58 -7.99
CA ALA A 180 -2.83 6.89 -9.19
C ALA A 180 -4.04 7.58 -9.85
N MET A 181 -5.01 8.05 -9.06
CA MET A 181 -6.17 8.79 -9.59
C MET A 181 -5.75 10.17 -10.13
N GLN A 182 -4.86 10.87 -9.44
CA GLN A 182 -4.32 12.15 -9.91
C GLN A 182 -3.62 11.98 -11.25
N TYR A 183 -2.77 10.96 -11.37
CA TYR A 183 -2.08 10.64 -12.61
C TYR A 183 -3.06 10.34 -13.75
N ALA A 184 -4.13 9.58 -13.50
CA ALA A 184 -5.16 9.31 -14.50
C ALA A 184 -5.88 10.59 -14.97
N ILE A 185 -6.25 11.47 -14.04
CA ILE A 185 -6.84 12.79 -14.36
C ILE A 185 -5.87 13.62 -15.21
N ASP A 186 -4.59 13.65 -14.85
CA ASP A 186 -3.57 14.41 -15.58
C ASP A 186 -3.36 13.86 -17.00
N GLN A 187 -3.37 12.54 -17.18
CA GLN A 187 -3.33 11.92 -18.52
C GLN A 187 -4.58 12.27 -19.33
N LEU A 188 -5.77 12.23 -18.73
CA LEU A 188 -7.01 12.64 -19.40
C LEU A 188 -6.96 14.10 -19.83
N ARG A 189 -6.34 15.00 -19.06
CA ARG A 189 -6.15 16.41 -19.45
C ARG A 189 -5.24 16.58 -20.66
N ILE A 190 -4.15 15.81 -20.70
CA ILE A 190 -3.24 15.84 -21.84
C ILE A 190 -3.98 15.37 -23.10
N VAL A 191 -4.70 14.24 -23.00
CA VAL A 191 -5.46 13.69 -24.13
C VAL A 191 -6.61 14.61 -24.53
N SER A 192 -7.33 15.23 -23.59
CA SER A 192 -8.43 16.15 -23.91
C SER A 192 -7.93 17.40 -24.62
N THR A 193 -6.77 17.93 -24.22
CA THR A 193 -6.13 19.07 -24.90
C THR A 193 -5.77 18.73 -26.34
N GLN A 194 -5.21 17.54 -26.57
CA GLN A 194 -4.90 17.04 -27.91
C GLN A 194 -6.18 16.85 -28.75
N LEU A 195 -7.17 16.18 -28.18
CA LEU A 195 -8.47 15.94 -28.83
C LEU A 195 -9.16 17.26 -29.22
N ARG A 196 -9.07 18.29 -28.38
CA ARG A 196 -9.63 19.61 -28.71
C ARG A 196 -8.97 20.20 -29.94
N ALA A 197 -7.64 20.18 -29.98
CA ALA A 197 -6.87 20.66 -31.13
C ALA A 197 -7.23 19.87 -32.40
N ASP A 198 -7.40 18.56 -32.31
CA ASP A 198 -7.80 17.71 -33.43
C ASP A 198 -9.21 18.05 -33.94
N ILE A 199 -10.19 18.24 -33.05
CA ILE A 199 -11.55 18.68 -33.42
C ILE A 199 -11.51 20.03 -34.13
N ASP A 200 -10.67 20.96 -33.65
CA ASP A 200 -10.58 22.29 -34.22
C ASP A 200 -9.94 22.28 -35.62
N GLN A 201 -8.99 21.36 -35.87
CA GLN A 201 -8.29 21.18 -37.16
C GLN A 201 -9.04 20.28 -38.17
N GLN A 202 -9.96 19.43 -37.70
CA GLN A 202 -10.73 18.55 -38.57
C GLN A 202 -11.61 19.34 -39.56
N THR A 203 -11.46 19.04 -40.85
CA THR A 203 -12.34 19.56 -41.90
C THR A 203 -13.57 18.66 -42.01
N ILE A 204 -14.55 18.92 -41.14
CA ILE A 204 -15.82 18.19 -41.06
C ILE A 204 -17.00 19.15 -41.21
N ASP A 205 -18.18 18.60 -41.48
CA ASP A 205 -19.42 19.37 -41.52
C ASP A 205 -19.65 20.14 -40.21
N VAL A 206 -20.21 21.36 -40.32
CA VAL A 206 -20.42 22.28 -39.19
C VAL A 206 -21.32 21.66 -38.12
N SER A 207 -22.31 20.86 -38.52
CA SER A 207 -23.19 20.15 -37.59
C SER A 207 -22.41 19.14 -36.74
N LYS A 208 -21.59 18.30 -37.39
CA LYS A 208 -20.74 17.32 -36.71
C LYS A 208 -19.69 17.97 -35.81
N LYS A 209 -19.11 19.08 -36.25
CA LYS A 209 -18.17 19.85 -35.42
C LYS A 209 -18.86 20.36 -34.15
N THR A 210 -20.07 20.89 -34.27
CA THR A 210 -20.84 21.39 -33.12
C THR A 210 -21.20 20.26 -32.15
N GLU A 211 -21.53 19.07 -32.66
CA GLU A 211 -21.78 17.88 -31.84
C GLU A 211 -20.52 17.47 -31.05
N LYS A 212 -19.36 17.36 -31.71
CA LYS A 212 -18.08 17.05 -31.05
C LYS A 212 -17.71 18.09 -29.99
N LEU A 213 -17.95 19.38 -30.25
CA LEU A 213 -17.71 20.45 -29.29
C LEU A 213 -18.60 20.33 -28.04
N ARG A 214 -19.88 19.96 -28.20
CA ARG A 214 -20.77 19.72 -27.06
C ARG A 214 -20.33 18.51 -26.22
N GLY A 215 -19.93 17.42 -26.87
CA GLY A 215 -19.39 16.25 -26.16
C GLY A 215 -18.09 16.60 -25.42
N PHE A 216 -17.25 17.45 -26.02
CA PHE A 216 -16.05 17.97 -25.36
C PHE A 216 -16.37 18.81 -24.11
N ASP A 217 -17.40 19.67 -24.16
CA ASP A 217 -17.83 20.43 -22.99
C ASP A 217 -18.33 19.53 -21.85
N GLU A 218 -18.99 18.40 -22.17
CA GLU A 218 -19.41 17.41 -21.17
C GLU A 218 -18.24 16.61 -20.59
N LEU A 219 -17.24 16.29 -21.42
CA LEU A 219 -15.95 15.74 -20.96
C LEU A 219 -15.29 16.69 -19.95
N GLN A 220 -15.18 17.98 -20.27
CA GLN A 220 -14.56 18.95 -19.38
C GLN A 220 -15.32 19.06 -18.05
N ARG A 221 -16.65 19.15 -18.10
CA ARG A 221 -17.51 19.15 -16.90
C ARG A 221 -17.28 17.91 -16.04
N THR A 222 -17.16 16.74 -16.66
CA THR A 222 -16.93 15.48 -15.94
C THR A 222 -15.58 15.48 -15.24
N MET A 223 -14.54 16.02 -15.88
CA MET A 223 -13.21 16.16 -15.29
C MET A 223 -13.19 17.16 -14.14
N ASP A 224 -13.89 18.29 -14.27
CA ASP A 224 -14.00 19.29 -13.20
C ASP A 224 -14.70 18.69 -11.96
N ILE A 225 -15.71 17.84 -12.15
CA ILE A 225 -16.36 17.09 -11.06
C ILE A 225 -15.38 16.10 -10.42
N ALA A 226 -14.58 15.39 -11.22
CA ALA A 226 -13.56 14.49 -10.72
C ALA A 226 -12.55 15.22 -9.82
N ASP A 227 -12.12 16.42 -10.22
CA ASP A 227 -11.23 17.28 -9.43
C ASP A 227 -11.85 17.71 -8.09
N VAL A 228 -13.14 18.05 -8.07
CA VAL A 228 -13.85 18.39 -6.84
C VAL A 228 -13.87 17.21 -5.87
N PHE A 229 -14.18 16.00 -6.37
CA PHE A 229 -14.13 14.79 -5.54
C PHE A 229 -12.71 14.45 -5.09
N MET A 230 -11.71 14.71 -5.93
CA MET A 230 -10.32 14.50 -5.61
C MET A 230 -9.86 15.43 -4.48
N LYS A 231 -10.14 16.73 -4.58
CA LYS A 231 -9.86 17.73 -3.54
C LYS A 231 -10.51 17.38 -2.21
N LYS A 232 -11.79 16.98 -2.24
CA LYS A 232 -12.51 16.52 -1.04
C LYS A 232 -11.82 15.32 -0.38
N THR A 233 -11.31 14.39 -1.18
CA THR A 233 -10.59 13.21 -0.67
C THR A 233 -9.23 13.60 -0.08
N ASP A 234 -8.52 14.54 -0.72
CA ASP A 234 -7.27 15.11 -0.20
C ASP A 234 -7.47 15.88 1.11
N GLU A 235 -8.57 16.61 1.25
CA GLU A 235 -8.93 17.29 2.51
C GLU A 235 -9.16 16.29 3.64
N GLN A 236 -9.86 15.18 3.38
CA GLN A 236 -10.03 14.10 4.36
C GLN A 236 -8.70 13.49 4.82
N LEU A 237 -7.73 13.41 3.91
CA LEU A 237 -6.37 13.00 4.25
C LEU A 237 -5.69 14.03 5.16
N GLY A 238 -5.82 15.33 4.85
CA GLY A 238 -5.26 16.44 5.64
C GLY A 238 -5.80 16.54 7.07
N PHE A 239 -7.07 16.18 7.30
CA PHE A 239 -7.61 16.03 8.65
C PHE A 239 -6.95 14.88 9.42
N SER A 240 -6.51 13.84 8.71
CA SER A 240 -5.86 12.67 9.32
C SER A 240 -4.39 12.94 9.65
N THR A 241 -3.68 13.74 8.83
CA THR A 241 -2.26 14.05 9.08
C THR A 241 -2.01 14.90 10.32
N ASN A 242 -3.00 15.68 10.78
CA ASN A 242 -2.78 16.70 11.80
C ASN A 242 -3.17 16.30 13.23
N GLN A 243 -3.96 15.23 13.44
CA GLN A 243 -4.49 14.94 14.80
C GLN A 243 -4.68 13.45 15.14
N THR A 244 -4.62 12.49 14.20
CA THR A 244 -4.92 11.09 14.53
C THR A 244 -4.12 10.12 13.67
N PRO A 245 -3.49 9.07 14.25
CA PRO A 245 -2.85 8.02 13.47
C PRO A 245 -3.79 7.46 12.40
N MET A 246 -3.25 7.22 11.22
CA MET A 246 -4.02 6.65 10.12
C MET A 246 -4.50 5.25 10.50
N SER A 247 -5.80 5.01 10.40
CA SER A 247 -6.41 3.74 10.76
C SER A 247 -6.99 3.04 9.53
N LEU A 248 -7.32 1.76 9.67
CA LEU A 248 -8.00 1.01 8.61
C LEU A 248 -9.33 1.67 8.20
N SER A 249 -10.12 2.16 9.16
CA SER A 249 -11.41 2.79 8.85
C SER A 249 -11.23 4.13 8.12
N THR A 250 -10.20 4.89 8.46
CA THR A 250 -9.81 6.10 7.72
C THR A 250 -9.40 5.76 6.30
N TYR A 251 -8.56 4.73 6.13
CA TYR A 251 -8.15 4.23 4.81
C TYR A 251 -9.35 3.83 3.97
N VAL A 252 -10.26 3.00 4.50
CA VAL A 252 -11.48 2.58 3.80
C VAL A 252 -12.31 3.77 3.35
N ARG A 253 -12.50 4.77 4.21
CA ARG A 253 -13.24 6.00 3.86
C ARG A 253 -12.61 6.78 2.71
N ILE A 254 -11.27 6.84 2.67
CA ILE A 254 -10.55 7.46 1.55
C ILE A 254 -10.78 6.66 0.26
N ILE A 255 -10.71 5.33 0.32
CA ILE A 255 -11.01 4.48 -0.84
C ILE A 255 -12.45 4.70 -1.33
N ASP A 256 -13.42 4.79 -0.42
CA ASP A 256 -14.81 5.07 -0.75
C ASP A 256 -14.97 6.44 -1.44
N GLY A 257 -14.23 7.45 -0.99
CA GLY A 257 -14.15 8.76 -1.64
C GLY A 257 -13.57 8.67 -3.06
N LEU A 258 -12.50 7.89 -3.23
CA LEU A 258 -11.87 7.68 -4.54
C LEU A 258 -12.74 6.91 -5.53
N ASN A 259 -13.71 6.10 -5.08
CA ASN A 259 -14.65 5.43 -6.00
C ASN A 259 -15.47 6.44 -6.82
N ALA A 260 -15.83 7.59 -6.22
CA ALA A 260 -16.52 8.66 -6.94
C ALA A 260 -15.62 9.31 -7.99
N VAL A 261 -14.33 9.50 -7.69
CA VAL A 261 -13.33 9.99 -8.64
C VAL A 261 -13.16 9.00 -9.78
N TYR A 262 -12.99 7.72 -9.46
CA TYR A 262 -12.83 6.64 -10.43
C TYR A 262 -13.99 6.55 -11.41
N SER A 263 -15.23 6.63 -10.92
CA SER A 263 -16.42 6.64 -11.79
C SER A 263 -16.39 7.80 -12.79
N LYS A 264 -15.88 8.96 -12.40
CA LYS A 264 -15.80 10.14 -13.28
C LYS A 264 -14.65 10.05 -14.27
N VAL A 265 -13.52 9.48 -13.86
CA VAL A 265 -12.39 9.15 -14.75
C VAL A 265 -12.83 8.17 -15.84
N LEU A 266 -13.55 7.10 -15.49
CA LEU A 266 -14.09 6.15 -16.48
C LEU A 266 -15.10 6.79 -17.43
N GLN A 267 -15.97 7.65 -16.91
CA GLN A 267 -16.93 8.38 -17.73
C GLN A 267 -16.21 9.31 -18.72
N ALA A 268 -15.20 10.06 -18.25
CA ALA A 268 -14.37 10.91 -19.09
C ALA A 268 -13.60 10.10 -20.16
N GLU A 269 -13.08 8.92 -19.82
CA GLU A 269 -12.44 8.02 -20.78
C GLU A 269 -13.41 7.58 -21.88
N SER A 270 -14.67 7.26 -21.54
CA SER A 270 -15.72 6.93 -22.53
C SER A 270 -15.94 8.09 -23.50
N PHE A 271 -16.10 9.31 -22.98
CA PHE A 271 -16.27 10.50 -23.83
C PHE A 271 -15.09 10.75 -24.75
N VAL A 272 -13.85 10.57 -24.26
CA VAL A 272 -12.65 10.66 -25.10
C VAL A 272 -12.72 9.64 -26.24
N LYS A 273 -13.09 8.39 -25.96
CA LYS A 273 -13.21 7.33 -26.99
C LYS A 273 -14.30 7.65 -28.01
N GLU A 274 -15.44 8.18 -27.57
CA GLU A 274 -16.56 8.56 -28.45
C GLU A 274 -16.17 9.74 -29.36
N LEU A 275 -15.49 10.74 -28.83
CA LEU A 275 -15.08 11.93 -29.59
C LEU A 275 -13.93 11.68 -30.58
N ALA A 276 -13.09 10.69 -30.28
CA ALA A 276 -11.98 10.26 -31.12
C ALA A 276 -12.42 9.46 -32.37
N GLN A 277 -13.65 8.94 -32.39
CA GLN A 277 -14.26 8.30 -33.55
C GLN A 277 -14.77 9.32 -34.57
#